data_AF-A0A8X6L3R4-F1
#
_entry.id   AF-A0A8X6L3R4-F1
#
_cell.length_a   1.000
_cell.length_b   1.000
_cell.length_c   1.000
_cell.angle_alpha   90.00
_cell.angle_beta   90.00
_cell.angle_gamma   90.00
#
_symmetry.space_group_name_H-M   'P 1'
#
loop_
_entity.id
_entity.type
_entity.pdbx_description
1 polymer ?
#
loop_
_entity_poly.entity_id
_entity_poly.type
_entity_poly.pdbx_seq_one_letter_code
_entity_poly.pdbx_strand_id
1 'polypeptide(L)'
;MEGPMTILKEFWTGEREIPTGAARSVEGYLNELQKKLQDSHEIASENSTKNQERMTSHYNLRSREKSFSVGDEVLILMPSSKHKLLGCFNALG
;
A
#
# COMPACT_ATOMS: atom_id res chain seq x y z
N MET A 1 -29.60 6.82 28.43
CA MET A 1 -29.06 5.73 27.60
C MET A 1 -27.56 5.90 27.59
N GLU A 2 -26.81 4.92 28.09
CA GLU A 2 -25.34 4.94 27.99
C GLU A 2 -24.92 4.79 26.52
N GLY A 3 -23.98 5.62 26.08
CA GLY A 3 -23.47 5.57 24.71
C GLY A 3 -22.41 4.47 24.53
N PRO A 4 -22.20 4.00 23.29
CA PRO A 4 -21.24 2.92 23.00
C PRO A 4 -19.79 3.27 23.43
N MET A 5 -19.41 4.55 23.42
CA MET A 5 -18.09 5.02 23.87
C MET A 5 -17.91 4.94 25.38
N THR A 6 -18.97 5.26 26.15
CA THR A 6 -18.96 5.16 27.62
C THR A 6 -18.80 3.71 28.04
N ILE A 7 -19.59 2.82 27.42
CA ILE A 7 -19.53 1.39 27.66
C ILE A 7 -18.13 0.82 27.34
N LEU A 8 -17.52 1.24 26.22
CA LEU A 8 -16.18 0.79 25.84
C LEU A 8 -15.09 1.26 26.83
N LYS A 9 -15.17 2.53 27.28
CA LYS A 9 -14.24 3.08 28.26
C LYS A 9 -14.28 2.27 29.56
N GLU A 10 -15.47 1.94 30.05
CA GLU A 10 -15.66 1.20 31.31
C GLU A 10 -15.05 -0.21 31.25
N PHE A 11 -15.20 -0.92 30.12
CA PHE A 11 -14.56 -2.22 29.92
C PHE A 11 -13.04 -2.14 29.87
N TRP A 12 -12.46 -1.10 29.24
CA TRP A 12 -11.02 -0.94 29.10
C TRP A 12 -10.36 -0.48 30.41
N THR A 13 -11.04 0.39 31.16
CA THR A 13 -10.54 0.91 32.44
C THR A 13 -10.75 -0.08 33.60
N GLY A 14 -11.45 -1.19 33.37
CA GLY A 14 -11.77 -2.18 34.41
C GLY A 14 -12.90 -1.73 35.35
N GLU A 15 -13.58 -0.63 35.03
CA GLU A 15 -14.79 -0.17 35.74
C GLU A 15 -15.97 -1.15 35.53
N ARG A 16 -15.92 -1.95 34.45
CA ARG A 16 -16.90 -3.00 34.12
C ARG A 16 -16.18 -4.30 33.73
N GLU A 17 -16.56 -5.42 34.33
CA GLU A 17 -16.00 -6.73 33.98
C GLU A 17 -16.44 -7.16 32.57
N ILE A 18 -15.47 -7.61 31.77
CA ILE A 18 -15.75 -8.19 30.45
C ILE A 18 -16.51 -9.50 30.67
N PRO A 19 -17.71 -9.69 30.09
CA PRO A 19 -18.46 -10.92 30.25
C PRO A 19 -17.62 -12.11 29.80
N THR A 20 -17.54 -13.14 30.63
CA THR A 20 -16.73 -14.35 30.39
C THR A 20 -17.10 -15.12 29.12
N GLY A 21 -18.27 -14.85 28.52
CA GLY A 21 -18.71 -15.37 27.22
C GLY A 21 -18.61 -14.37 26.04
N ALA A 22 -18.20 -13.11 26.28
CA ALA A 22 -18.09 -12.09 25.25
C ALA A 22 -16.71 -12.08 24.55
N ALA A 23 -15.69 -12.60 25.22
CA ALA A 23 -14.36 -12.77 24.63
C ALA A 23 -14.38 -13.98 23.68
N ARG A 24 -14.01 -13.77 22.41
CA ARG A 24 -13.73 -14.89 21.51
C ARG A 24 -12.56 -15.69 22.07
N SER A 25 -12.53 -16.99 21.78
CA SER A 25 -11.33 -17.79 22.05
C SER A 25 -10.15 -17.16 21.31
N VAL A 26 -8.99 -17.16 21.95
CA VAL A 26 -7.74 -16.64 21.36
C VAL A 26 -7.48 -17.32 20.01
N GLU A 27 -7.72 -18.63 19.92
CA GLU A 27 -7.63 -19.41 18.70
C GLU A 27 -8.60 -18.93 17.61
N GLY A 28 -9.86 -18.63 17.97
CA GLY A 28 -10.86 -18.13 17.02
C GLY A 28 -10.50 -16.75 16.48
N TYR A 29 -9.95 -15.88 17.34
CA TYR A 29 -9.46 -14.57 16.93
C TYR A 29 -8.25 -14.68 15.99
N LEU A 30 -7.26 -15.51 16.34
CA LEU A 30 -6.06 -15.70 15.51
C LEU A 30 -6.39 -16.29 14.14
N ASN A 31 -7.28 -17.28 14.07
CA ASN A 31 -7.74 -17.85 12.80
C ASN A 31 -8.45 -16.81 11.93
N GLU A 32 -9.35 -16.00 12.51
CA GLU A 32 -10.04 -14.95 11.75
C GLU A 32 -9.05 -13.87 11.29
N LEU A 33 -8.09 -13.49 12.13
CA LEU A 33 -7.05 -12.53 11.78
C LEU A 33 -6.20 -13.04 10.61
N GLN A 34 -5.74 -14.28 10.68
CA GLN A 34 -4.97 -14.90 9.60
C GLN A 34 -5.76 -14.92 8.29
N LYS A 35 -7.05 -15.30 8.35
CA LYS A 35 -7.93 -15.29 7.18
C LYS A 35 -8.08 -13.90 6.58
N LYS A 36 -8.34 -12.88 7.41
CA LYS A 36 -8.47 -11.49 6.94
C LYS A 36 -7.21 -10.97 6.28
N LEU A 37 -6.04 -11.32 6.82
CA LEU A 37 -4.75 -10.96 6.22
C LEU A 37 -4.54 -11.64 4.87
N GLN A 38 -4.89 -12.92 4.77
CA GLN A 38 -4.80 -13.68 3.52
C GLN A 38 -5.73 -13.09 2.44
N ASP A 39 -7.00 -12.86 2.79
CA ASP A 39 -7.99 -12.29 1.87
C ASP A 39 -7.55 -10.89 1.38
N SER A 40 -7.03 -10.06 2.31
CA SER A 40 -6.53 -8.72 1.97
C SER A 40 -5.31 -8.78 1.06
N HIS A 41 -4.40 -9.72 1.30
CA HIS A 41 -3.22 -9.92 0.47
C HIS A 41 -3.60 -10.34 -0.96
N GLU A 42 -4.54 -11.27 -1.10
CA GLU A 42 -5.02 -11.75 -2.40
C GLU A 42 -5.64 -10.62 -3.22
N ILE A 43 -6.54 -9.83 -2.61
CA ILE A 43 -7.17 -8.67 -3.25
C ILE A 43 -6.12 -7.64 -3.67
N ALA A 44 -5.15 -7.33 -2.79
CA ALA A 44 -4.11 -6.37 -3.09
C ALA A 44 -3.20 -6.86 -4.23
N SER A 45 -2.84 -8.15 -4.24
CA SER A 45 -2.01 -8.77 -5.26
C SER A 45 -2.68 -8.74 -6.63
N GLU A 46 -3.95 -9.16 -6.71
CA GLU A 46 -4.71 -9.12 -7.97
C GLU A 46 -4.80 -7.71 -8.54
N ASN A 47 -5.16 -6.73 -7.70
CA ASN A 47 -5.30 -5.35 -8.13
C ASN A 47 -3.95 -4.77 -8.56
N SER A 48 -2.88 -5.10 -7.85
CA SER A 48 -1.52 -4.69 -8.23
C SER A 48 -1.15 -5.23 -9.61
N THR A 49 -1.35 -6.53 -9.87
CA THR A 49 -1.06 -7.16 -11.16
C THR A 49 -1.85 -6.50 -12.29
N LYS A 50 -3.18 -6.36 -12.14
CA LYS A 50 -4.05 -5.71 -13.14
C LYS A 50 -3.61 -4.27 -13.43
N ASN A 51 -3.25 -3.50 -12.40
CA ASN A 51 -2.76 -2.14 -12.60
C ASN A 51 -1.38 -2.08 -13.24
N GLN A 52 -0.46 -3.00 -12.91
CA GLN A 52 0.86 -3.08 -13.53
C GLN A 52 0.75 -3.39 -15.02
N GLU A 53 -0.11 -4.33 -15.41
CA GLU A 53 -0.39 -4.64 -16.82
C GLU A 53 -0.98 -3.45 -17.57
N ARG A 54 -1.93 -2.74 -16.95
CA ARG A 54 -2.53 -1.53 -17.52
C ARG A 54 -1.52 -0.41 -17.69
N MET A 55 -0.68 -0.16 -16.67
CA MET A 55 0.39 0.84 -16.74
C MET A 55 1.37 0.51 -17.85
N THR A 56 1.84 -0.74 -17.89
CA THR A 56 2.79 -1.21 -18.91
C THR A 56 2.19 -1.02 -20.30
N SER A 57 0.95 -1.45 -20.52
CA SER A 57 0.27 -1.30 -21.80
C SER A 57 0.12 0.17 -22.19
N HIS A 58 -0.30 1.03 -21.26
CA HIS A 58 -0.54 2.45 -21.54
C HIS A 58 0.76 3.22 -21.85
N TYR A 59 1.79 3.04 -21.03
CA TYR A 59 3.07 3.76 -21.19
C TYR A 59 3.93 3.19 -22.32
N ASN A 60 3.86 1.87 -22.58
CA ASN A 60 4.61 1.26 -23.68
C ASN A 60 3.96 1.45 -25.05
N LEU A 61 2.64 1.72 -25.13
CA LEU A 61 1.88 1.81 -26.38
C LEU A 61 2.54 2.70 -27.45
N ARG A 62 3.20 3.78 -27.03
CA ARG A 62 3.90 4.72 -27.92
C ARG A 62 5.40 4.82 -27.63
N SER A 63 5.89 3.96 -26.75
CA SER A 63 7.33 3.86 -26.52
C SER A 63 8.01 3.37 -27.79
N ARG A 64 9.16 3.96 -28.10
CA ARG A 64 10.03 3.50 -29.17
C ARG A 64 11.27 2.90 -28.55
N GLU A 65 11.84 1.92 -29.22
CA GLU A 65 13.17 1.43 -28.88
C GLU A 65 14.17 2.61 -28.97
N LYS A 66 14.94 2.82 -27.90
CA LYS A 66 15.93 3.90 -27.81
C LYS A 66 17.32 3.29 -27.89
N SER A 67 18.05 3.58 -28.96
CA SER A 67 19.47 3.32 -29.10
C SER A 67 20.22 4.64 -29.15
N PHE A 68 21.43 4.67 -28.58
CA PHE A 68 22.30 5.85 -28.53
C PHE A 68 23.70 5.46 -29.01
N SER A 69 24.33 6.35 -29.76
CA SER A 69 25.70 6.22 -30.25
C SER A 69 26.63 7.19 -29.50
N VAL A 70 27.94 6.94 -29.57
CA VAL A 70 28.93 7.87 -29.02
C VAL A 70 28.82 9.21 -29.74
N GLY A 71 28.57 10.28 -28.98
CA GLY A 71 28.34 11.64 -29.49
C GLY A 71 26.88 12.08 -29.50
N ASP A 72 25.92 11.20 -29.19
CA ASP A 72 24.51 11.59 -29.04
C ASP A 72 24.27 12.31 -27.71
N GLU A 73 23.63 13.47 -27.76
CA GLU A 73 23.19 14.19 -26.55
C GLU A 73 21.99 13.48 -25.90
N VAL A 74 22.06 13.29 -24.59
CA VAL A 74 21.00 12.61 -23.82
C VAL A 74 20.56 13.42 -22.61
N LEU A 75 19.28 13.30 -22.27
CA LEU A 75 18.70 13.91 -21.08
C LEU A 75 18.80 12.96 -19.88
N ILE A 76 19.41 13.41 -18.79
CA ILE A 76 19.47 12.66 -17.53
C ILE A 76 18.62 13.36 -16.48
N LEU A 77 17.75 12.58 -15.82
CA LEU A 77 16.99 13.05 -14.67
C LEU A 77 17.86 12.95 -13.42
N MET A 78 18.32 14.10 -12.92
CA MET A 78 19.11 14.17 -11.69
C MET A 78 18.21 14.46 -10.49
N PRO A 79 18.41 13.78 -9.35
CA PRO A 79 17.66 14.09 -8.13
C PRO A 79 18.10 15.45 -7.59
N SER A 80 17.28 16.48 -7.80
CA SER A 80 17.52 17.83 -7.27
C SER A 80 17.17 17.94 -5.77
N SER A 81 16.42 16.97 -5.25
CA SER A 81 16.00 16.91 -3.85
C SER A 81 15.83 15.46 -3.37
N LYS A 82 15.66 15.27 -2.06
CA LYS A 82 15.30 13.97 -1.46
C LYS A 82 13.92 13.47 -1.88
N HIS A 83 13.07 14.34 -2.44
CA HIS A 83 11.75 13.98 -2.93
C HIS A 83 11.84 13.50 -4.39
N LYS A 84 11.43 12.25 -4.62
CA LYS A 84 11.47 11.56 -5.93
C LYS A 84 10.75 12.29 -7.07
N LEU A 85 9.85 13.22 -6.74
CA LEU A 85 9.04 13.97 -7.71
C LEU A 85 9.68 15.28 -8.18
N LEU A 86 10.72 15.77 -7.50
CA LEU A 86 11.31 17.08 -7.79
C LEU A 86 12.60 16.97 -8.62
N GLY A 87 12.81 15.89 -9.37
CA GLY A 87 13.96 15.76 -10.25
C GLY A 87 13.95 16.78 -11.38
N CYS A 88 15.12 17.25 -11.81
CA CYS A 88 15.28 18.10 -13.00
C CYS A 88 16.08 17.36 -14.08
N PHE A 89 15.68 17.56 -15.35
CA PHE A 89 16.43 17.02 -16.49
C PHE A 89 17.60 17.95 -16.82
N ASN A 90 18.79 17.38 -16.96
CA ASN A 90 19.97 18.06 -17.46
C ASN A 90 20.42 17.37 -18.76
N ALA A 91 20.85 18.16 -19.74
CA ALA A 91 21.51 17.64 -20.94
C ALA A 91 22.97 17.33 -20.61
N LEU A 92 23.45 16.16 -21.01
CA LEU A 92 24.88 15.89 -21.11
C LEU A 92 25.26 15.93 -22.59
N GLY A 93 26.15 16.87 -22.92
CA GLY A 93 26.85 16.92 -24.19
C GLY A 93 28.13 16.09 -24.16
#